data_AF-A0A3P1W4U8-F1
#
_entry.id   AF-A0A3P1W4U8-F1
#
_cell.length_a   1.000
_cell.length_b   1.000
_cell.length_c   1.000
_cell.angle_alpha   90.00
_cell.angle_beta   90.00
_cell.angle_gamma   90.00
#
_symmetry.space_group_name_H-M   'P 1'
#
loop_
_entity.id
_entity.type
_entity.pdbx_description
1 polymer ?
#
loop_
_entity_poly.entity_id
_entity_poly.type
_entity_poly.pdbx_seq_one_letter_code
_entity_poly.pdbx_strand_id
1 'polypeptide(L)'
;MFDWFRRTKPEQRSQAIGSSYTALAMLAHAEAITDAGADLSGVVAGCANLWANGLSMATTDSQWLTPEVLASMGRQLATEGNSVWYISPDGLVPVSDYDLTTSAGKPRAYRLSVPEIHGGTNITALAGEVLHIRIGADARSPWQGVAPLRRASISAGLLNATEVALAEVFRDAPIGSKVLGMPETSAGANSKLAHSFKGKHGRVLVRDSSTVYAGAQGAPDDWRPADMTPNLRDSMALESLKAAREAVLHVYGVLPVLMSDAAAGPVIREAQRHLATWTLAPIAKLIAHEVQAKTGEAVSLDVFVGLGAYDAGGAARAMATIVDALAAAKAAGLTPGEVLQAGQIAGVFDA
;
A
#
# COMPACT_ATOMS: atom_id res chain seq x y z
N MET A 1 32.77 -41.52 -56.44
CA MET A 1 33.71 -40.39 -56.36
C MET A 1 32.88 -39.15 -56.00
N PHE A 2 32.90 -38.80 -54.71
CA PHE A 2 32.45 -37.56 -54.06
C PHE A 2 31.16 -36.85 -54.54
N ASP A 3 30.10 -36.97 -53.76
CA ASP A 3 29.07 -35.93 -53.65
C ASP A 3 29.03 -35.40 -52.21
N TRP A 4 29.84 -34.36 -51.98
CA TRP A 4 30.20 -33.74 -50.70
C TRP A 4 29.41 -32.44 -50.46
N PHE A 5 28.16 -32.37 -50.89
CA PHE A 5 27.31 -31.19 -50.67
C PHE A 5 25.98 -31.52 -49.99
N ARG A 6 26.06 -32.12 -48.79
CA ARG A 6 25.01 -31.91 -47.78
C ARG A 6 25.06 -30.45 -47.35
N ARG A 7 24.27 -29.59 -48.02
CA ARG A 7 23.89 -28.28 -47.46
C ARG A 7 23.12 -28.53 -46.17
N THR A 8 23.78 -28.28 -45.05
CA THR A 8 23.15 -28.07 -43.75
C THR A 8 22.02 -27.06 -43.94
N LYS A 9 20.79 -27.44 -43.59
CA LYS A 9 19.72 -26.44 -43.45
C LYS A 9 20.25 -25.38 -42.48
N PRO A 10 20.30 -24.08 -42.83
CA PRO A 10 20.61 -23.08 -41.84
C PRO A 10 19.59 -23.24 -40.72
N GLU A 11 20.05 -23.40 -39.49
CA GLU A 11 19.20 -23.19 -38.33
C GLU A 11 18.56 -21.82 -38.50
N GLN A 12 17.26 -21.81 -38.83
CA GLN A 12 16.42 -20.67 -38.52
C GLN A 12 16.33 -20.65 -37.00
N ARG A 13 17.34 -20.06 -36.34
CA ARG A 13 17.08 -19.32 -35.11
C ARG A 13 15.91 -18.41 -35.47
N SER A 14 14.80 -18.56 -34.77
CA SER A 14 13.76 -17.54 -34.75
C SER A 14 14.45 -16.24 -34.34
N GLN A 15 14.88 -15.47 -35.34
CA GLN A 15 15.20 -14.08 -35.13
C GLN A 15 13.89 -13.49 -34.60
N ALA A 16 13.95 -12.99 -33.37
CA ALA A 16 12.85 -12.31 -32.72
C ALA A 16 12.45 -11.11 -33.58
N ILE A 17 11.49 -11.32 -34.48
CA ILE A 17 10.75 -10.27 -35.18
C ILE A 17 9.62 -9.87 -34.24
N GLY A 18 10.01 -9.20 -33.17
CA GLY A 18 9.17 -8.71 -32.11
C GLY A 18 10.06 -7.89 -31.20
N SER A 19 9.64 -6.67 -30.89
CA SER A 19 10.25 -5.72 -29.95
C SER A 19 11.23 -6.36 -28.95
N SER A 20 12.44 -5.80 -28.82
CA SER A 20 13.47 -6.29 -27.89
C SER A 20 12.87 -6.64 -26.53
N TYR A 21 13.40 -7.66 -25.83
CA TYR A 21 12.88 -8.04 -24.50
C TYR A 21 12.81 -6.85 -23.53
N THR A 22 13.70 -5.87 -23.68
CA THR A 22 13.64 -4.59 -22.98
C THR A 22 12.39 -3.79 -23.35
N ALA A 23 12.02 -3.73 -24.63
CA ALA A 23 10.80 -3.07 -25.09
C ALA A 23 9.51 -3.83 -24.66
N LEU A 24 9.52 -5.16 -24.60
CA LEU A 24 8.40 -5.93 -24.03
C LEU A 24 8.29 -5.75 -22.50
N ALA A 25 9.42 -5.77 -21.79
CA ALA A 25 9.45 -5.47 -20.37
C ALA A 25 9.03 -4.02 -20.08
N MET A 26 9.45 -3.05 -20.92
CA MET A 26 9.01 -1.66 -20.84
C MET A 26 7.53 -1.50 -21.17
N LEU A 27 6.98 -2.25 -22.13
CA LEU A 27 5.55 -2.24 -22.44
C LEU A 27 4.72 -2.86 -21.31
N ALA A 28 5.13 -4.01 -20.78
CA ALA A 28 4.48 -4.63 -19.62
C ALA A 28 4.58 -3.71 -18.38
N HIS A 29 5.71 -3.05 -18.17
CA HIS A 29 5.85 -2.02 -17.15
C HIS A 29 4.96 -0.80 -17.43
N ALA A 30 4.87 -0.34 -18.67
CA ALA A 30 4.04 0.80 -19.03
C ALA A 30 2.54 0.51 -18.85
N GLU A 31 2.08 -0.68 -19.24
CA GLU A 31 0.70 -1.16 -19.05
C GLU A 31 0.38 -1.33 -17.56
N ALA A 32 1.31 -1.91 -16.78
CA ALA A 32 1.17 -1.99 -15.33
C ALA A 32 1.08 -0.58 -14.72
N ILE A 33 1.91 0.37 -15.12
CA ILE A 33 1.90 1.76 -14.62
C ILE A 33 0.57 2.47 -14.96
N THR A 34 -0.04 2.20 -16.11
CA THR A 34 -1.30 2.84 -16.51
C THR A 34 -2.53 2.37 -15.73
N ASP A 35 -2.58 1.10 -15.31
CA ASP A 35 -3.66 0.57 -14.45
C ASP A 35 -3.38 0.76 -12.93
N ALA A 36 -2.14 1.06 -12.56
CA ALA A 36 -1.63 1.12 -11.19
C ALA A 36 -1.62 2.52 -10.55
N GLY A 37 -2.40 3.49 -11.05
CA GLY A 37 -2.30 4.88 -10.57
C GLY A 37 -2.36 5.05 -9.05
N ALA A 38 -3.21 4.25 -8.37
CA ALA A 38 -3.30 4.23 -6.92
C ALA A 38 -2.20 3.38 -6.22
N ASP A 39 -1.63 2.36 -6.86
CA ASP A 39 -0.53 1.55 -6.30
C ASP A 39 0.75 2.38 -6.11
N LEU A 40 0.92 3.43 -6.92
CA LEU A 40 2.02 4.39 -6.80
C LEU A 40 1.84 5.38 -5.65
N SER A 41 0.67 5.41 -5.01
CA SER A 41 0.42 6.30 -3.88
C SER A 41 1.28 5.92 -2.68
N GLY A 42 1.85 6.92 -1.99
CA GLY A 42 2.66 6.70 -0.80
C GLY A 42 1.92 5.96 0.33
N VAL A 43 0.58 6.05 0.36
CA VAL A 43 -0.25 5.31 1.33
C VAL A 43 -0.22 3.82 1.05
N VAL A 44 -0.38 3.40 -0.21
CA VAL A 44 -0.35 1.99 -0.61
C VAL A 44 1.05 1.40 -0.41
N ALA A 45 2.09 2.14 -0.84
CA ALA A 45 3.47 1.75 -0.61
C ALA A 45 3.81 1.61 0.89
N GLY A 46 3.31 2.53 1.73
CA GLY A 46 3.43 2.46 3.18
C GLY A 46 2.77 1.21 3.77
N CYS A 47 1.55 0.88 3.35
CA CYS A 47 0.85 -0.34 3.77
C CYS A 47 1.60 -1.62 3.36
N ALA A 48 2.05 -1.71 2.10
CA ALA A 48 2.80 -2.86 1.61
C ALA A 48 4.13 -3.03 2.37
N ASN A 49 4.80 -1.93 2.71
CA ASN A 49 5.99 -1.96 3.55
C ASN A 49 5.69 -2.42 4.98
N LEU A 50 4.56 -2.02 5.58
CA LEU A 50 4.15 -2.50 6.91
C LEU A 50 3.93 -4.02 6.92
N TRP A 51 3.32 -4.56 5.86
CA TRP A 51 3.13 -6.01 5.74
C TRP A 51 4.46 -6.75 5.55
N ALA A 52 5.32 -6.27 4.64
CA ALA A 52 6.62 -6.86 4.39
C ALA A 52 7.49 -6.87 5.66
N ASN A 53 7.60 -5.72 6.34
CA ASN A 53 8.41 -5.60 7.54
C ASN A 53 7.79 -6.36 8.73
N GLY A 54 6.47 -6.37 8.84
CA GLY A 54 5.78 -7.10 9.90
C GLY A 54 5.97 -8.61 9.78
N LEU A 55 5.97 -9.15 8.56
CA LEU A 55 6.25 -10.56 8.30
C LEU A 55 7.74 -10.90 8.39
N SER A 56 8.64 -10.00 7.98
CA SER A 56 10.09 -10.24 8.10
C SER A 56 10.57 -10.33 9.55
N MET A 57 9.82 -9.73 10.48
CA MET A 57 10.08 -9.81 11.92
C MET A 57 9.44 -11.03 12.60
N ALA A 58 8.69 -11.85 11.86
CA ALA A 58 8.04 -13.02 12.42
C ALA A 58 9.07 -14.08 12.84
N THR A 59 8.82 -14.72 13.98
CA THR A 59 9.61 -15.86 14.45
C THR A 59 9.10 -17.13 13.77
N THR A 60 10.02 -17.95 13.28
CA THR A 60 9.70 -19.20 12.58
C THR A 60 10.75 -20.26 12.91
N ASP A 61 10.29 -21.50 13.00
CA ASP A 61 11.15 -22.67 13.18
C ASP A 61 11.56 -23.30 11.83
N SER A 62 10.95 -22.87 10.73
CA SER A 62 11.24 -23.39 9.39
C SER A 62 12.48 -22.75 8.77
N GLN A 63 13.34 -23.61 8.24
CA GLN A 63 14.54 -23.25 7.46
C GLN A 63 14.22 -22.68 6.08
N TRP A 64 13.01 -22.91 5.54
CA TRP A 64 12.57 -22.37 4.26
C TRP A 64 12.13 -20.91 4.33
N LEU A 65 11.64 -20.48 5.49
CA LEU A 65 11.04 -19.16 5.70
C LEU A 65 12.09 -18.20 6.28
N THR A 66 12.94 -17.64 5.44
CA THR A 66 13.86 -16.59 5.87
C THR A 66 13.16 -15.22 5.97
N PRO A 67 13.71 -14.26 6.73
CA PRO A 67 13.17 -12.90 6.80
C PRO A 67 13.03 -12.23 5.42
N GLU A 68 13.95 -12.46 4.48
CA GLU A 68 13.85 -11.89 3.13
C GLU A 68 12.69 -12.51 2.33
N VAL A 69 12.51 -13.83 2.44
CA VAL A 69 11.40 -14.54 1.81
C VAL A 69 10.07 -14.03 2.36
N LEU A 70 9.93 -13.93 3.69
CA LEU A 70 8.73 -13.42 4.34
C LEU A 70 8.44 -11.96 3.98
N ALA A 71 9.46 -11.11 3.88
CA ALA A 71 9.32 -9.73 3.42
C ALA A 71 8.77 -9.67 1.98
N SER A 72 9.34 -10.49 1.09
CA SER A 72 8.94 -10.59 -0.31
C SER A 72 7.50 -11.12 -0.45
N MET A 73 7.18 -12.20 0.28
CA MET A 73 5.83 -12.75 0.35
C MET A 73 4.82 -11.71 0.82
N GLY A 74 5.14 -10.97 1.89
CA GLY A 74 4.28 -9.90 2.41
C GLY A 74 4.00 -8.82 1.37
N ARG A 75 5.02 -8.41 0.62
CA ARG A 75 4.88 -7.42 -0.46
C ARG A 75 4.02 -7.94 -1.61
N GLN A 76 4.28 -9.15 -2.12
CA GLN A 76 3.49 -9.75 -3.21
C GLN A 76 2.02 -9.94 -2.80
N LEU A 77 1.76 -10.39 -1.58
CA LEU A 77 0.39 -10.50 -1.07
C LEU A 77 -0.30 -9.13 -0.95
N ALA A 78 0.43 -8.08 -0.58
CA ALA A 78 -0.12 -6.72 -0.47
C ALA A 78 -0.46 -6.10 -1.84
N THR A 79 0.31 -6.40 -2.89
CA THR A 79 0.14 -5.78 -4.23
C THR A 79 -0.72 -6.63 -5.16
N GLU A 80 -0.55 -7.95 -5.14
CA GLU A 80 -1.17 -8.88 -6.11
C GLU A 80 -2.21 -9.78 -5.46
N GLY A 81 -2.20 -9.93 -4.13
CA GLY A 81 -3.05 -10.87 -3.40
C GLY A 81 -2.61 -12.33 -3.54
N ASN A 82 -1.52 -12.58 -4.26
CA ASN A 82 -0.93 -13.89 -4.51
C ASN A 82 0.56 -13.82 -4.23
N SER A 83 1.13 -14.93 -3.80
CA SER A 83 2.58 -15.08 -3.64
C SER A 83 2.93 -16.52 -4.02
N VAL A 84 3.73 -16.65 -5.07
CA VAL A 84 4.04 -17.93 -5.71
C VAL A 84 5.54 -18.18 -5.69
N TRP A 85 5.91 -19.34 -5.16
CA TRP A 85 7.31 -19.74 -4.99
C TRP A 85 7.50 -21.17 -5.49
N TYR A 86 8.57 -21.37 -6.25
CA TYR A 86 9.02 -22.70 -6.66
C TYR A 86 9.89 -23.29 -5.55
N ILE A 87 9.60 -24.53 -5.15
CA ILE A 87 10.39 -25.26 -4.17
C ILE A 87 11.56 -25.92 -4.91
N SER A 88 12.73 -25.30 -4.80
CA SER A 88 13.99 -25.84 -5.33
C SER A 88 14.73 -26.62 -4.22
N PRO A 89 15.61 -27.58 -4.56
CA PRO A 89 16.51 -28.21 -3.58
C PRO A 89 17.35 -27.20 -2.77
N ASP A 90 17.66 -26.05 -3.36
CA ASP A 90 18.49 -25.00 -2.75
C ASP A 90 17.70 -23.96 -1.94
N GLY A 91 16.36 -24.00 -1.99
CA GLY A 91 15.50 -23.03 -1.30
C GLY A 91 14.27 -22.62 -2.09
N LEU A 92 13.60 -21.57 -1.61
CA LEU A 92 12.41 -21.01 -2.26
C LEU A 92 12.81 -19.97 -3.31
N VAL A 93 12.38 -20.20 -4.55
CA VAL A 93 12.65 -19.31 -5.68
C VAL A 93 11.38 -18.51 -6.01
N PRO A 94 11.44 -17.15 -6.05
CA PRO A 94 10.29 -16.34 -6.37
C PRO A 94 9.89 -16.52 -7.83
N VAL A 95 8.59 -16.52 -8.10
CA VAL A 95 8.03 -16.64 -9.45
C VAL A 95 7.44 -15.29 -9.88
N SER A 96 7.72 -14.85 -11.10
CA SER A 96 7.23 -13.57 -11.62
C SER A 96 5.86 -13.69 -12.28
N ASP A 97 5.61 -14.79 -12.99
CA ASP A 97 4.36 -15.06 -13.69
C ASP A 97 4.05 -16.56 -13.64
N TYR A 98 2.78 -16.91 -13.62
CA TYR A 98 2.34 -18.29 -13.56
C TYR A 98 1.03 -18.51 -14.33
N ASP A 99 0.97 -19.65 -15.00
CA ASP A 99 -0.29 -20.23 -15.50
C ASP A 99 -0.56 -21.52 -14.71
N LEU A 100 -1.83 -21.82 -14.46
CA LEU A 100 -2.22 -22.98 -13.67
C LEU A 100 -3.36 -23.75 -14.30
N THR A 101 -3.33 -25.07 -14.07
CA THR A 101 -4.42 -25.97 -14.41
C THR A 101 -5.10 -26.43 -13.13
N THR A 102 -6.44 -26.43 -13.11
CA THR A 102 -7.21 -26.90 -11.96
C THR A 102 -7.99 -28.17 -12.26
N SER A 103 -8.30 -28.92 -11.21
CA SER A 103 -9.25 -30.03 -11.23
C SER A 103 -10.12 -29.92 -9.98
N ALA A 104 -11.45 -29.89 -10.17
CA ALA A 104 -12.41 -29.67 -9.08
C ALA A 104 -12.09 -28.42 -8.21
N GLY A 105 -11.65 -27.34 -8.84
CA GLY A 105 -11.28 -26.09 -8.17
C GLY A 105 -9.95 -26.11 -7.42
N LYS A 106 -9.19 -27.21 -7.47
CA LYS A 106 -7.86 -27.33 -6.85
C LYS A 106 -6.76 -27.26 -7.90
N PRO A 107 -5.67 -26.51 -7.68
CA PRO A 107 -4.52 -26.49 -8.58
C PRO A 107 -3.86 -27.86 -8.72
N ARG A 108 -3.48 -28.23 -9.95
CA ARG A 108 -2.86 -29.52 -10.30
C ARG A 108 -1.43 -29.37 -10.79
N ALA A 109 -1.22 -28.46 -11.74
CA ALA A 109 0.09 -28.17 -12.30
C ALA A 109 0.20 -26.68 -12.61
N TYR A 110 1.42 -26.18 -12.53
CA TYR A 110 1.78 -24.81 -12.81
C TYR A 110 2.81 -24.76 -13.92
N ARG A 111 2.71 -23.72 -14.73
CA ARG A 111 3.78 -23.26 -15.61
C ARG A 111 4.28 -21.95 -15.03
N LEU A 112 5.48 -21.97 -14.47
CA LEU A 112 6.10 -20.88 -13.74
C LEU A 112 7.12 -20.19 -14.64
N SER A 113 7.20 -18.86 -14.54
CA SER A 113 8.29 -18.05 -15.06
C SER A 113 9.18 -17.60 -13.90
N VAL A 114 10.40 -18.13 -13.84
CA VAL A 114 11.41 -17.75 -12.86
C VAL A 114 12.21 -16.57 -13.40
N PRO A 115 12.26 -15.42 -12.70
CA PRO A 115 13.00 -14.26 -13.16
C PRO A 115 14.51 -14.47 -12.99
N GLU A 116 15.25 -14.30 -14.09
CA GLU A 116 16.71 -14.29 -14.10
C GLU A 116 17.24 -13.07 -14.85
N ILE A 117 18.41 -12.55 -14.45
CA ILE A 117 19.02 -11.35 -15.04
C ILE A 117 19.24 -11.48 -16.56
N HIS A 118 19.49 -12.70 -17.05
CA HIS A 118 19.80 -12.96 -18.46
C HIS A 118 18.60 -13.49 -19.28
N GLY A 119 17.39 -13.40 -18.73
CA GLY A 119 16.16 -13.90 -19.34
C GLY A 119 15.55 -15.03 -18.52
N GLY A 120 14.26 -14.89 -18.19
CA GLY A 120 13.58 -15.81 -17.28
C GLY A 120 13.44 -17.24 -17.82
N THR A 121 13.47 -18.19 -16.91
CA THR A 121 13.35 -19.62 -17.21
C THR A 121 11.91 -20.08 -16.97
N ASN A 122 11.33 -20.77 -17.96
CA ASN A 122 10.00 -21.36 -17.80
C ASN A 122 10.11 -22.79 -17.27
N ILE A 123 9.46 -23.06 -16.14
CA ILE A 123 9.47 -24.36 -15.47
C ILE A 123 8.02 -24.88 -15.38
N THR A 124 7.81 -26.15 -15.71
CA THR A 124 6.53 -26.81 -15.43
C THR A 124 6.67 -27.61 -14.15
N ALA A 125 5.89 -27.27 -13.14
CA ALA A 125 5.96 -27.84 -11.81
C ALA A 125 4.60 -28.42 -11.40
N LEU A 126 4.61 -29.51 -10.62
CA LEU A 126 3.38 -30.04 -10.03
C LEU A 126 2.93 -29.15 -8.86
N ALA A 127 1.64 -29.19 -8.53
CA ALA A 127 1.13 -28.41 -7.40
C ALA A 127 1.78 -28.76 -6.05
N GLY A 128 2.47 -29.89 -5.92
CA GLY A 128 3.26 -30.25 -4.74
C GLY A 128 4.58 -29.48 -4.61
N GLU A 129 5.12 -28.99 -5.73
CA GLU A 129 6.44 -28.34 -5.83
C GLU A 129 6.34 -26.81 -5.82
N VAL A 130 5.13 -26.28 -5.61
CA VAL A 130 4.83 -24.86 -5.65
C VAL A 130 4.11 -24.45 -4.38
N LEU A 131 4.64 -23.45 -3.69
CA LEU A 131 3.92 -22.74 -2.65
C LEU A 131 3.09 -21.65 -3.31
N HIS A 132 1.77 -21.72 -3.15
CA HIS A 132 0.85 -20.72 -3.66
C HIS A 132 -0.04 -20.17 -2.54
N ILE A 133 0.42 -19.07 -1.95
CA ILE A 133 -0.30 -18.35 -0.90
C ILE A 133 -1.24 -17.34 -1.56
N ARG A 134 -2.50 -17.35 -1.11
CA ARG A 134 -3.59 -16.55 -1.66
C ARG A 134 -4.35 -15.86 -0.54
N ILE A 135 -4.70 -14.59 -0.75
CA ILE A 135 -5.56 -13.84 0.16
C ILE A 135 -6.79 -13.30 -0.56
N GLY A 136 -7.91 -13.19 0.15
CA GLY A 136 -9.14 -12.58 -0.38
C GLY A 136 -9.67 -13.24 -1.66
N ALA A 137 -9.43 -14.55 -1.83
CA ALA A 137 -9.92 -15.30 -2.99
C ALA A 137 -11.46 -15.31 -3.03
N ASP A 138 -12.01 -15.17 -4.23
CA ASP A 138 -13.47 -15.29 -4.46
C ASP A 138 -13.86 -16.78 -4.52
N ALA A 139 -15.07 -17.11 -4.08
CA ALA A 139 -15.63 -18.45 -4.16
C ALA A 139 -15.74 -18.95 -5.61
N ARG A 140 -15.83 -18.04 -6.58
CA ARG A 140 -15.87 -18.36 -8.02
C ARG A 140 -14.50 -18.74 -8.59
N SER A 141 -13.42 -18.23 -8.00
CA SER A 141 -12.04 -18.44 -8.44
C SER A 141 -11.14 -18.70 -7.22
N PRO A 142 -11.34 -19.82 -6.49
CA PRO A 142 -10.62 -20.09 -5.25
C PRO A 142 -9.10 -20.28 -5.45
N TRP A 143 -8.66 -20.54 -6.68
CA TRP A 143 -7.25 -20.65 -7.05
C TRP A 143 -6.56 -19.29 -7.28
N GLN A 144 -7.28 -18.18 -7.20
CA GLN A 144 -6.74 -16.84 -7.42
C GLN A 144 -7.07 -15.93 -6.23
N GLY A 145 -6.04 -15.39 -5.60
CA GLY A 145 -6.14 -14.34 -4.61
C GLY A 145 -6.41 -12.97 -5.25
N VAL A 146 -6.93 -12.05 -4.45
CA VAL A 146 -7.29 -10.69 -4.86
C VAL A 146 -6.57 -9.70 -3.95
N ALA A 147 -5.80 -8.80 -4.55
CA ALA A 147 -5.12 -7.73 -3.83
C ALA A 147 -6.09 -6.88 -2.99
N PRO A 148 -5.68 -6.40 -1.81
CA PRO A 148 -6.48 -5.48 -1.00
C PRO A 148 -6.99 -4.28 -1.80
N LEU A 149 -6.12 -3.65 -2.61
CA LEU A 149 -6.51 -2.48 -3.39
C LEU A 149 -7.61 -2.79 -4.42
N ARG A 150 -7.57 -3.96 -5.07
CA ARG A 150 -8.65 -4.38 -5.99
C ARG A 150 -9.99 -4.55 -5.29
N ARG A 151 -10.01 -4.94 -4.01
CA ARG A 151 -11.24 -5.01 -3.19
C ARG A 151 -11.81 -3.62 -2.86
N ALA A 152 -10.99 -2.57 -2.97
CA ALA A 152 -11.37 -1.18 -2.72
C ALA A 152 -11.18 -0.30 -3.97
N SER A 153 -11.43 -0.85 -5.16
CA SER A 153 -11.14 -0.21 -6.45
C SER A 153 -11.79 1.18 -6.61
N ILE A 154 -12.99 1.38 -6.07
CA ILE A 154 -13.67 2.70 -6.12
C ILE A 154 -12.91 3.73 -5.28
N SER A 155 -12.54 3.39 -4.05
CA SER A 155 -11.76 4.28 -3.17
C SER A 155 -10.35 4.52 -3.69
N ALA A 156 -9.73 3.50 -4.28
CA ALA A 156 -8.44 3.60 -4.95
C ALA A 156 -8.52 4.55 -6.17
N GLY A 157 -9.57 4.42 -6.98
CA GLY A 157 -9.83 5.33 -8.11
C GLY A 157 -10.02 6.77 -7.65
N LEU A 158 -10.76 6.99 -6.57
CA LEU A 158 -10.94 8.32 -5.98
C LEU A 158 -9.61 8.89 -5.45
N LEU A 159 -8.79 8.08 -4.77
CA LEU A 159 -7.47 8.48 -4.30
C LEU A 159 -6.60 8.93 -5.47
N ASN A 160 -6.47 8.10 -6.50
CA ASN A 160 -5.69 8.42 -7.70
C ASN A 160 -6.18 9.70 -8.38
N ALA A 161 -7.48 9.79 -8.65
CA ALA A 161 -8.07 10.96 -9.30
C ALA A 161 -7.82 12.26 -8.51
N THR A 162 -7.92 12.18 -7.18
CA THR A 162 -7.71 13.35 -6.31
C THR A 162 -6.23 13.74 -6.22
N GLU A 163 -5.32 12.76 -6.10
CA GLU A 163 -3.88 13.04 -6.05
C GLU A 163 -3.36 13.61 -7.38
N VAL A 164 -3.81 13.06 -8.52
CA VAL A 164 -3.48 13.60 -9.85
C VAL A 164 -4.05 15.00 -10.02
N ALA A 165 -5.32 15.23 -9.71
CA ALA A 165 -5.94 16.56 -9.84
C ALA A 165 -5.23 17.60 -8.97
N LEU A 166 -4.85 17.26 -7.74
CA LEU A 166 -4.07 18.17 -6.88
C LEU A 166 -2.68 18.43 -7.46
N ALA A 167 -1.99 17.40 -7.97
CA ALA A 167 -0.68 17.55 -8.57
C ALA A 167 -0.71 18.46 -9.81
N GLU A 168 -1.73 18.32 -10.66
CA GLU A 168 -1.96 19.20 -11.82
C GLU A 168 -2.28 20.63 -11.40
N VAL A 169 -3.18 20.83 -10.42
CA VAL A 169 -3.50 22.17 -9.91
C VAL A 169 -2.26 22.86 -9.34
N PHE A 170 -1.44 22.16 -8.56
CA PHE A 170 -0.21 22.75 -8.00
C PHE A 170 0.87 23.01 -9.06
N ARG A 171 0.84 22.31 -10.19
CA ARG A 171 1.80 22.50 -11.28
C ARG A 171 1.40 23.63 -12.22
N ASP A 172 0.14 23.64 -12.64
CA ASP A 172 -0.32 24.40 -13.81
C ASP A 172 -1.26 25.55 -13.45
N ALA A 173 -1.90 25.54 -12.27
CA ALA A 173 -2.83 26.60 -11.91
C ALA A 173 -2.09 27.90 -11.55
N PRO A 174 -2.65 29.07 -11.91
CA PRO A 174 -2.06 30.37 -11.60
C PRO A 174 -2.31 30.76 -10.13
N ILE A 175 -1.72 30.01 -9.19
CA ILE A 175 -1.90 30.20 -7.75
C ILE A 175 -1.44 31.60 -7.32
N GLY A 176 -2.30 32.31 -6.59
CA GLY A 176 -2.03 33.66 -6.10
C GLY A 176 -2.15 34.75 -7.18
N SER A 177 -2.54 34.39 -8.41
CA SER A 177 -2.79 35.37 -9.47
C SER A 177 -4.19 35.97 -9.32
N LYS A 178 -4.30 37.29 -9.46
CA LYS A 178 -5.56 38.02 -9.43
C LYS A 178 -5.70 38.86 -10.69
N VAL A 179 -6.87 38.82 -11.31
CA VAL A 179 -7.23 39.68 -12.43
C VAL A 179 -7.97 40.88 -11.87
N LEU A 180 -7.42 42.06 -12.09
CA LEU A 180 -8.08 43.32 -11.78
C LEU A 180 -8.83 43.80 -13.02
N GLY A 181 -10.16 43.80 -12.97
CA GLY A 181 -10.98 44.46 -13.98
C GLY A 181 -10.66 45.95 -13.98
N MET A 182 -10.35 46.52 -15.13
CA MET A 182 -10.05 47.95 -15.27
C MET A 182 -11.04 48.58 -16.23
N PRO A 183 -11.64 49.75 -15.91
CA PRO A 183 -12.45 50.47 -16.87
C PRO A 183 -11.58 50.85 -18.07
N GLU A 184 -12.10 50.61 -19.28
CA GLU A 184 -11.40 50.95 -20.51
C GLU A 184 -11.16 52.46 -20.57
N THR A 185 -9.92 52.87 -20.35
CA THR A 185 -9.45 54.23 -20.60
C THR A 185 -8.32 54.20 -21.63
N SER A 186 -8.14 55.32 -22.32
CA SER A 186 -7.28 55.54 -23.50
C SER A 186 -6.11 54.56 -23.67
N ALA A 187 -5.95 54.03 -24.88
CA ALA A 187 -4.90 53.09 -25.27
C ALA A 187 -3.52 53.46 -24.68
N GLY A 188 -2.95 52.56 -23.86
CA GLY A 188 -1.64 52.71 -23.22
C GLY A 188 -1.64 53.12 -21.75
N ALA A 189 -2.78 53.51 -21.16
CA ALA A 189 -2.88 53.78 -19.72
C ALA A 189 -2.74 52.49 -18.87
N ASN A 190 -3.33 51.39 -19.35
CA ASN A 190 -3.35 50.11 -18.65
C ASN A 190 -1.96 49.48 -18.48
N SER A 191 -1.05 49.68 -19.45
CA SER A 191 0.32 49.13 -19.37
C SER A 191 1.20 49.89 -18.37
N LYS A 192 1.09 51.22 -18.31
CA LYS A 192 1.76 52.04 -17.28
C LYS A 192 1.26 51.72 -15.88
N LEU A 193 -0.04 51.50 -15.74
CA LEU A 193 -0.63 51.13 -14.47
C LEU A 193 -0.23 49.71 -14.04
N ALA A 194 -0.24 48.73 -14.96
CA ALA A 194 0.27 47.38 -14.71
C ALA A 194 1.74 47.41 -14.23
N HIS A 195 2.57 48.24 -14.85
CA HIS A 195 3.95 48.45 -14.41
C HIS A 195 4.05 49.06 -13.00
N SER A 196 3.11 49.93 -12.64
CA SER A 196 3.05 50.56 -11.32
C SER A 196 2.71 49.59 -10.18
N PHE A 197 2.09 48.44 -10.49
CA PHE A 197 1.80 47.36 -9.54
C PHE A 197 2.96 46.37 -9.37
N LYS A 198 3.86 46.29 -10.35
CA LYS A 198 5.00 45.36 -10.31
C LYS A 198 5.92 45.69 -9.12
N GLY A 199 6.12 44.71 -8.23
CA GLY A 199 6.99 44.83 -7.06
C GLY A 199 6.40 45.55 -5.84
N LYS A 200 5.13 45.99 -5.88
CA LYS A 200 4.45 46.65 -4.76
C LYS A 200 3.55 45.69 -3.99
N HIS A 201 4.14 44.75 -3.25
CA HIS A 201 3.41 43.89 -2.33
C HIS A 201 3.15 44.63 -1.00
N GLY A 202 1.91 44.65 -0.51
CA GLY A 202 1.57 45.10 0.86
C GLY A 202 1.51 46.61 1.13
N ARG A 203 1.52 47.47 0.10
CA ARG A 203 1.34 48.93 0.30
C ARG A 203 -0.12 49.33 0.17
N VAL A 204 -0.61 50.15 1.11
CA VAL A 204 -1.94 50.79 1.05
C VAL A 204 -1.95 51.75 -0.15
N LEU A 205 -2.73 51.42 -1.17
CA LEU A 205 -2.94 52.28 -2.32
C LEU A 205 -4.10 53.23 -1.99
N VAL A 206 -3.77 54.46 -1.63
CA VAL A 206 -4.76 55.55 -1.52
C VAL A 206 -5.01 56.08 -2.93
N ARG A 207 -6.27 56.07 -3.38
CA ARG A 207 -6.69 56.69 -4.64
C ARG A 207 -7.57 57.89 -4.33
N ASP A 208 -7.22 59.04 -4.88
CA ASP A 208 -8.15 60.15 -5.05
C ASP A 208 -9.03 59.86 -6.27
N SER A 209 -10.30 59.51 -6.04
CA SER A 209 -11.30 59.40 -7.11
C SER A 209 -11.84 60.78 -7.44
N SER A 210 -11.47 61.37 -8.58
CA SER A 210 -11.99 62.68 -9.03
C SER A 210 -13.20 62.59 -9.98
N THR A 211 -13.79 61.41 -10.16
CA THR A 211 -15.04 61.28 -10.93
C THR A 211 -16.25 61.50 -10.04
N VAL A 212 -16.78 62.72 -10.06
CA VAL A 212 -18.10 63.07 -9.53
C VAL A 212 -19.15 62.40 -10.42
N TYR A 213 -19.83 61.37 -9.91
CA TYR A 213 -20.98 60.76 -10.58
C TYR A 213 -22.24 61.57 -10.28
N ALA A 214 -22.82 62.17 -11.31
CA ALA A 214 -24.17 62.73 -11.30
C ALA A 214 -25.08 61.78 -12.11
N GLY A 215 -25.75 60.85 -11.43
CA GLY A 215 -26.72 59.96 -12.08
C GLY A 215 -27.06 58.74 -11.23
N ALA A 216 -28.35 58.43 -11.11
CA ALA A 216 -28.96 57.40 -10.25
C ALA A 216 -28.71 55.95 -10.71
N GLN A 217 -27.47 55.59 -11.02
CA GLN A 217 -27.05 54.20 -11.18
C GLN A 217 -25.95 53.94 -10.15
N GLY A 218 -26.13 52.90 -9.35
CA GLY A 218 -25.23 52.55 -8.24
C GLY A 218 -23.77 52.54 -8.67
N ALA A 219 -22.88 52.92 -7.74
CA ALA A 219 -21.44 52.97 -7.97
C ALA A 219 -20.96 51.69 -8.69
N PRO A 220 -20.16 51.79 -9.76
CA PRO A 220 -19.55 50.61 -10.35
C PRO A 220 -18.73 49.91 -9.27
N ASP A 221 -18.88 48.58 -9.15
CA ASP A 221 -18.02 47.71 -8.34
C ASP A 221 -16.61 47.72 -8.93
N ASP A 222 -15.94 48.87 -8.87
CA ASP A 222 -15.03 49.27 -9.94
C ASP A 222 -13.75 48.44 -9.93
N TRP A 223 -13.32 47.89 -8.78
CA TRP A 223 -12.05 47.15 -8.67
C TRP A 223 -12.10 45.97 -7.71
N ARG A 224 -13.04 45.04 -7.91
CA ARG A 224 -12.96 43.74 -7.22
C ARG A 224 -11.96 42.85 -7.94
N PRO A 225 -10.83 42.46 -7.32
CA PRO A 225 -9.91 41.50 -7.95
C PRO A 225 -10.61 40.15 -8.07
N ALA A 226 -10.67 39.60 -9.28
CA ALA A 226 -11.07 38.22 -9.49
C ALA A 226 -9.87 37.32 -9.17
N ASP A 227 -10.02 36.44 -8.19
CA ASP A 227 -9.00 35.45 -7.88
C ASP A 227 -9.00 34.36 -8.96
N MET A 228 -7.84 34.08 -9.53
CA MET A 228 -7.67 33.01 -10.51
C MET A 228 -7.21 31.70 -9.85
N THR A 229 -6.94 31.72 -8.54
CA THR A 229 -6.60 30.52 -7.79
C THR A 229 -7.84 29.62 -7.70
N PRO A 230 -7.75 28.34 -8.13
CA PRO A 230 -8.83 27.39 -7.93
C PRO A 230 -9.21 27.31 -6.45
N ASN A 231 -10.50 27.34 -6.16
CA ASN A 231 -10.98 27.31 -4.79
C ASN A 231 -10.94 25.87 -4.24
N LEU A 232 -9.78 25.47 -3.75
CA LEU A 232 -9.56 24.16 -3.16
C LEU A 232 -10.35 23.93 -1.86
N ARG A 233 -10.71 25.01 -1.14
CA ARG A 233 -11.43 24.92 0.13
C ARG A 233 -12.87 24.44 -0.08
N ASP A 234 -13.58 25.06 -1.01
CA ASP A 234 -14.99 24.72 -1.26
C ASP A 234 -15.13 23.41 -2.06
N SER A 235 -14.07 22.99 -2.75
CA SER A 235 -14.04 21.71 -3.49
C SER A 235 -14.00 20.47 -2.59
N MET A 236 -13.77 20.63 -1.28
CA MET A 236 -13.59 19.55 -0.32
C MET A 236 -12.53 18.51 -0.74
N ALA A 237 -11.52 18.94 -1.51
CA ALA A 237 -10.51 18.06 -2.07
C ALA A 237 -9.63 17.42 -0.98
N LEU A 238 -9.37 18.16 0.11
CA LEU A 238 -8.58 17.65 1.24
C LEU A 238 -9.35 16.59 2.04
N GLU A 239 -10.65 16.80 2.24
CA GLU A 239 -11.56 15.89 2.91
C GLU A 239 -11.74 14.61 2.10
N SER A 240 -11.94 14.75 0.79
CA SER A 240 -12.06 13.62 -0.14
C SER A 240 -10.78 12.81 -0.20
N LEU A 241 -9.62 13.48 -0.25
CA LEU A 241 -8.32 12.83 -0.20
C LEU A 241 -8.13 12.06 1.11
N LYS A 242 -8.43 12.71 2.25
CA LYS A 242 -8.33 12.07 3.57
C LYS A 242 -9.23 10.84 3.65
N ALA A 243 -10.52 10.98 3.30
CA ALA A 243 -11.47 9.87 3.34
C ALA A 243 -11.04 8.70 2.44
N ALA A 244 -10.53 8.99 1.24
CA ALA A 244 -10.01 7.96 0.34
C ALA A 244 -8.80 7.23 0.94
N ARG A 245 -7.84 7.97 1.54
CA ARG A 245 -6.68 7.37 2.22
C ARG A 245 -7.10 6.50 3.41
N GLU A 246 -8.04 6.96 4.22
CA GLU A 246 -8.55 6.20 5.37
C GLU A 246 -9.24 4.90 4.95
N ALA A 247 -10.03 4.95 3.88
CA ALA A 247 -10.67 3.76 3.31
C ALA A 247 -9.64 2.74 2.78
N VAL A 248 -8.59 3.22 2.10
CA VAL A 248 -7.50 2.37 1.61
C VAL A 248 -6.74 1.74 2.78
N LEU A 249 -6.35 2.54 3.79
CA LEU A 249 -5.66 2.05 5.00
C LEU A 249 -6.45 0.91 5.67
N HIS A 250 -7.76 1.10 5.84
CA HIS A 250 -8.64 0.12 6.46
C HIS A 250 -8.65 -1.23 5.71
N VAL A 251 -8.61 -1.23 4.39
CA VAL A 251 -8.63 -2.45 3.56
C VAL A 251 -7.31 -3.24 3.65
N TYR A 252 -6.21 -2.56 3.94
CA TYR A 252 -4.92 -3.16 4.32
C TYR A 252 -4.85 -3.56 5.80
N GLY A 253 -5.92 -3.37 6.58
CA GLY A 253 -5.96 -3.63 8.01
C GLY A 253 -5.17 -2.64 8.87
N VAL A 254 -4.73 -1.54 8.26
CA VAL A 254 -4.00 -0.45 8.90
C VAL A 254 -5.01 0.57 9.42
N LEU A 255 -4.99 0.86 10.72
CA LEU A 255 -5.90 1.87 11.27
C LEU A 255 -5.42 3.29 10.90
N PRO A 256 -6.33 4.19 10.47
CA PRO A 256 -6.01 5.57 10.13
C PRO A 256 -5.21 6.35 11.18
N VAL A 257 -5.36 5.98 12.46
CA VAL A 257 -4.67 6.62 13.58
C VAL A 257 -3.14 6.56 13.47
N LEU A 258 -2.58 5.59 12.73
CA LEU A 258 -1.13 5.52 12.51
C LEU A 258 -0.58 6.68 11.67
N MET A 259 -1.44 7.37 10.91
CA MET A 259 -1.08 8.51 10.07
C MET A 259 -1.54 9.85 10.67
N SER A 260 -2.02 9.86 11.92
CA SER A 260 -2.52 11.06 12.59
C SER A 260 -1.42 11.76 13.39
N ASP A 261 -1.28 13.07 13.20
CA ASP A 261 -0.32 13.91 13.93
C ASP A 261 -0.61 13.96 15.45
N ALA A 262 -1.85 13.70 15.86
CA ALA A 262 -2.29 13.77 17.26
C ALA A 262 -2.28 12.39 17.98
N ALA A 263 -1.70 11.35 17.37
CA ALA A 263 -1.77 10.00 17.92
C ALA A 263 -0.91 9.83 19.19
N ALA A 264 -1.54 9.39 20.27
CA ALA A 264 -0.85 9.05 21.51
C ALA A 264 -0.21 7.65 21.42
N GLY A 265 0.95 7.47 22.07
CA GLY A 265 1.71 6.22 22.06
C GLY A 265 0.90 4.94 22.39
N PRO A 266 0.01 4.93 23.41
CA PRO A 266 -0.84 3.76 23.67
C PRO A 266 -1.75 3.37 22.50
N VAL A 267 -2.34 4.35 21.82
CA VAL A 267 -3.25 4.11 20.69
C VAL A 267 -2.50 3.55 19.48
N ILE A 268 -1.27 4.02 19.24
CA ILE A 268 -0.39 3.48 18.19
C ILE A 268 -0.08 2.00 18.44
N ARG A 269 0.18 1.62 19.70
CA ARG A 269 0.43 0.22 20.05
C ARG A 269 -0.79 -0.67 19.83
N GLU A 270 -1.98 -0.20 20.19
CA GLU A 270 -3.22 -0.93 19.91
C GLU A 270 -3.49 -1.05 18.40
N ALA A 271 -3.18 -0.01 17.62
CA ALA A 271 -3.29 -0.06 16.17
C ALA A 271 -2.31 -1.06 15.53
N GLN A 272 -1.07 -1.13 16.02
CA GLN A 272 -0.10 -2.14 15.60
C GLN A 272 -0.55 -3.56 15.99
N ARG A 273 -1.10 -3.73 17.21
CA ARG A 273 -1.67 -5.02 17.64
C ARG A 273 -2.86 -5.43 16.79
N HIS A 274 -3.74 -4.48 16.42
CA HIS A 274 -4.86 -4.73 15.52
C HIS A 274 -4.37 -5.24 14.15
N LEU A 275 -3.38 -4.57 13.56
CA LEU A 275 -2.76 -4.98 12.30
C LEU A 275 -2.18 -6.41 12.42
N ALA A 276 -1.40 -6.67 13.47
CA ALA A 276 -0.82 -7.99 13.72
C ALA A 276 -1.90 -9.06 13.88
N THR A 277 -2.95 -8.78 14.64
CA THR A 277 -4.00 -9.75 15.01
C THR A 277 -4.91 -10.09 13.84
N TRP A 278 -5.42 -9.07 13.13
CA TRP A 278 -6.47 -9.28 12.15
C TRP A 278 -5.95 -9.43 10.72
N THR A 279 -4.71 -9.02 10.46
CA THR A 279 -4.16 -9.01 9.11
C THR A 279 -2.97 -9.95 9.00
N LEU A 280 -1.92 -9.74 9.79
CA LEU A 280 -0.67 -10.48 9.63
C LEU A 280 -0.75 -11.90 10.20
N ALA A 281 -1.37 -12.11 11.35
CA ALA A 281 -1.47 -13.44 11.97
C ALA A 281 -2.28 -14.44 11.11
N PRO A 282 -3.42 -14.06 10.48
CA PRO A 282 -4.09 -14.95 9.53
C PRO A 282 -3.25 -15.26 8.30
N ILE A 283 -2.55 -14.27 7.74
CA ILE A 283 -1.63 -14.48 6.61
C ILE A 283 -0.50 -15.43 7.02
N ALA A 284 0.09 -15.24 8.20
CA ALA A 284 1.15 -16.09 8.72
C ALA A 284 0.67 -17.55 8.89
N LYS A 285 -0.55 -17.75 9.39
CA LYS A 285 -1.18 -19.08 9.48
C LYS A 285 -1.38 -19.72 8.10
N LEU A 286 -1.77 -18.94 7.08
CA LEU A 286 -1.91 -19.43 5.70
C LEU A 286 -0.55 -19.85 5.11
N ILE A 287 0.49 -19.05 5.32
CA ILE A 287 1.86 -19.37 4.90
C ILE A 287 2.32 -20.67 5.56
N ALA A 288 2.20 -20.76 6.89
CA ALA A 288 2.60 -21.93 7.65
C ALA A 288 1.84 -23.20 7.20
N HIS A 289 0.53 -23.10 7.01
CA HIS A 289 -0.29 -24.21 6.52
C HIS A 289 0.11 -24.66 5.11
N GLU A 290 0.36 -23.73 4.19
CA GLU A 290 0.77 -24.08 2.82
C GLU A 290 2.14 -24.75 2.83
N VAL A 291 3.12 -24.23 3.58
CA VAL A 291 4.44 -24.84 3.72
C VAL A 291 4.31 -26.25 4.30
N GLN A 292 3.61 -26.40 5.42
CA GLN A 292 3.39 -27.71 6.06
C GLN A 292 2.72 -28.71 5.11
N ALA A 293 1.74 -28.27 4.31
CA ALA A 293 1.05 -29.12 3.35
C ALA A 293 1.94 -29.60 2.20
N LYS A 294 2.99 -28.85 1.82
CA LYS A 294 3.90 -29.22 0.72
C LYS A 294 5.17 -29.92 1.19
N THR A 295 5.77 -29.47 2.29
CA THR A 295 7.04 -30.01 2.80
C THR A 295 6.84 -31.13 3.82
N GLY A 296 5.66 -31.21 4.45
CA GLY A 296 5.37 -32.13 5.54
C GLY A 296 5.99 -31.73 6.88
N GLU A 297 6.75 -30.64 6.94
CA GLU A 297 7.38 -30.12 8.15
C GLU A 297 6.34 -29.37 9.01
N ALA A 298 6.36 -29.57 10.33
CA ALA A 298 5.53 -28.78 11.23
C ALA A 298 6.12 -27.37 11.33
N VAL A 299 5.45 -26.39 10.73
CA VAL A 299 5.89 -25.00 10.70
C VAL A 299 4.95 -24.13 11.52
N SER A 300 5.50 -23.39 12.48
CA SER A 300 4.82 -22.27 13.15
C SER A 300 5.45 -20.95 12.74
N LEU A 301 4.60 -19.95 12.51
CA LEU A 301 5.00 -18.58 12.17
C LEU A 301 4.27 -17.62 13.10
N ASP A 302 5.02 -16.96 13.98
CA ASP A 302 4.49 -16.01 14.97
C ASP A 302 4.96 -14.59 14.69
N VAL A 303 4.00 -13.70 14.45
CA VAL A 303 4.21 -12.27 14.18
C VAL A 303 4.23 -11.43 15.46
N PHE A 304 3.74 -11.94 16.59
CA PHE A 304 3.54 -11.14 17.81
C PHE A 304 4.81 -10.95 18.62
N VAL A 305 5.70 -11.94 18.67
CA VAL A 305 6.95 -11.83 19.45
C VAL A 305 7.84 -10.72 18.88
N GLY A 306 8.07 -10.72 17.57
CA GLY A 306 8.87 -9.70 16.90
C GLY A 306 8.25 -8.31 17.01
N LEU A 307 6.94 -8.21 16.76
CA LEU A 307 6.23 -6.92 16.83
C LEU A 307 6.01 -6.44 18.26
N GLY A 308 5.88 -7.31 19.26
CA GLY A 308 5.57 -6.96 20.64
C GLY A 308 6.77 -6.52 21.49
N ALA A 309 8.00 -6.60 20.96
CA ALA A 309 9.22 -6.31 21.71
C ALA A 309 9.29 -4.91 22.34
N TYR A 310 8.52 -3.93 21.81
CA TYR A 310 8.46 -2.57 22.35
C TYR A 310 7.60 -2.41 23.62
N ASP A 311 6.80 -3.41 24.01
CA ASP A 311 5.89 -3.33 25.17
C ASP A 311 6.44 -4.01 26.45
N ALA A 312 7.76 -4.18 26.54
CA ALA A 312 8.41 -4.75 27.73
C ALA A 312 8.05 -4.00 29.02
N GLY A 313 7.84 -2.68 28.95
CA GLY A 313 7.43 -1.86 30.09
C GLY A 313 5.95 -1.99 30.49
N GLY A 314 5.06 -2.31 29.56
CA GLY A 314 3.67 -2.68 29.87
C GLY A 314 3.61 -4.07 30.50
N ALA A 315 4.30 -5.04 29.89
CA ALA A 315 4.43 -6.40 30.38
C ALA A 315 5.04 -6.45 31.79
N ALA A 316 6.11 -5.67 32.07
CA ALA A 316 6.73 -5.61 33.38
C ALA A 316 5.78 -5.04 34.46
N ARG A 317 4.96 -4.05 34.12
CA ARG A 317 3.94 -3.49 35.04
C ARG A 317 2.78 -4.46 35.29
N ALA A 318 2.31 -5.13 34.24
CA ALA A 318 1.31 -6.18 34.37
C ALA A 318 1.83 -7.32 35.25
N MET A 319 3.08 -7.76 35.04
CA MET A 319 3.72 -8.78 35.86
C MET A 319 3.85 -8.34 37.32
N ALA A 320 4.28 -7.10 37.58
CA ALA A 320 4.33 -6.56 38.95
C ALA A 320 2.94 -6.58 39.61
N THR A 321 1.89 -6.18 38.87
CA THR A 321 0.51 -6.20 39.36
C THR A 321 0.03 -7.63 39.68
N ILE A 322 0.38 -8.61 38.83
CA ILE A 322 0.07 -10.02 39.07
C ILE A 322 0.81 -10.53 40.32
N VAL A 323 2.08 -10.20 40.48
CA VAL A 323 2.88 -10.60 41.66
C VAL A 323 2.30 -9.98 42.94
N ASP A 324 1.92 -8.71 42.91
CA ASP A 324 1.27 -8.03 44.04
C ASP A 324 -0.09 -8.67 44.38
N ALA A 325 -0.89 -8.99 43.36
CA ALA A 325 -2.16 -9.68 43.53
C ALA A 325 -1.98 -11.09 44.13
N LEU A 326 -0.95 -11.83 43.70
CA LEU A 326 -0.60 -13.13 44.26
C LEU A 326 -0.11 -13.02 45.71
N ALA A 327 0.66 -11.98 46.05
CA ALA A 327 1.08 -11.71 47.42
C ALA A 327 -0.12 -11.37 48.32
N ALA A 328 -1.07 -10.56 47.83
CA ALA A 328 -2.31 -10.24 48.53
C ALA A 328 -3.20 -11.49 48.70
N ALA A 329 -3.32 -12.33 47.68
CA ALA A 329 -4.07 -13.59 47.75
C ALA A 329 -3.48 -14.56 48.78
N LYS A 330 -2.14 -14.66 48.83
CA LYS A 330 -1.43 -15.44 49.85
C LYS A 330 -1.66 -14.88 51.26
N ALA A 331 -1.66 -13.55 51.43
CA ALA A 331 -1.95 -12.91 52.71
C ALA A 331 -3.42 -13.13 53.15
N ALA A 332 -4.35 -13.24 52.20
CA ALA A 332 -5.75 -13.56 52.45
C ALA A 332 -6.02 -15.05 52.72
N GLY A 333 -5.00 -15.92 52.60
CA GLY A 333 -5.11 -17.35 52.87
C GLY A 333 -5.80 -18.15 51.76
N LEU A 334 -5.90 -17.61 50.54
CA LEU A 334 -6.46 -18.33 49.39
C LEU A 334 -5.56 -19.51 48.99
N THR A 335 -6.18 -20.65 48.69
CA THR A 335 -5.46 -21.83 48.22
C THR A 335 -4.96 -21.63 46.79
N PRO A 336 -3.86 -22.30 46.37
CA PRO A 336 -3.37 -22.21 44.99
C PRO A 336 -4.42 -22.58 43.93
N GLY A 337 -5.36 -23.49 44.27
CA GLY A 337 -6.47 -23.87 43.39
C GLY A 337 -7.50 -22.75 43.19
N GLU A 338 -7.84 -22.02 44.24
CA GLU A 338 -8.78 -20.88 44.16
C GLU A 338 -8.18 -19.70 43.38
N VAL A 339 -6.86 -19.49 43.51
CA VAL A 339 -6.12 -18.49 42.73
C VAL A 339 -6.04 -18.88 41.26
N LEU A 340 -5.79 -20.16 40.95
CA LEU A 340 -5.77 -20.66 39.59
C LEU A 340 -7.15 -20.53 38.93
N GLN A 341 -8.21 -20.89 39.65
CA GLN A 341 -9.59 -20.78 39.17
C GLN A 341 -10.01 -19.32 38.96
N ALA A 342 -9.65 -18.41 39.86
CA ALA A 342 -9.88 -16.97 39.68
C ALA A 342 -9.10 -16.40 38.48
N GLY A 343 -7.85 -16.83 38.29
CA GLY A 343 -7.04 -16.41 37.14
C GLY A 343 -7.51 -16.99 35.81
N GLN A 344 -8.09 -18.19 35.79
CA GLN A 344 -8.74 -18.79 34.62
C GLN A 344 -10.05 -18.04 34.28
N ILE A 345 -10.86 -17.68 35.28
CA ILE A 345 -12.07 -16.87 35.08
C ILE A 345 -11.71 -15.47 34.53
N ALA A 346 -10.59 -14.90 34.98
CA ALA A 346 -10.09 -13.61 34.50
C ALA A 346 -9.35 -13.67 33.16
N GLY A 347 -9.14 -14.87 32.57
CA GLY A 347 -8.43 -15.05 31.31
C GLY A 347 -6.93 -14.74 31.38
N VAL A 348 -6.33 -14.80 32.58
CA VAL A 348 -4.90 -14.51 32.82
C VAL A 348 -4.04 -15.77 32.73
N PHE A 349 -4.61 -16.93 33.08
CA PHE A 349 -3.98 -18.23 32.90
C PHE A 349 -4.81 -19.05 31.92
N ASP A 350 -4.13 -19.66 30.94
CA ASP A 350 -4.76 -20.67 30.09
C ASP A 350 -5.19 -21.87 30.95
N ALA A 351 -6.31 -22.49 30.54
CA ALA A 351 -6.92 -23.62 31.24
C ALA A 351 -6.03 -24.86 31.26
#